data_AF-A0A7K6AFZ1-F1
#
_entry.id   AF-A0A7K6AFZ1-F1
#
_cell.length_a   1.000
_cell.length_b   1.000
_cell.length_c   1.000
_cell.angle_alpha   90.00
_cell.angle_beta   90.00
_cell.angle_gamma   90.00
#
_symmetry.space_group_name_H-M   'P 1'
#
loop_
_entity.id
_entity.type
_entity.pdbx_description
1 polymer ?
#
loop_
_entity_poly.entity_id
_entity_poly.type
_entity_poly.pdbx_seq_one_letter_code
_entity_poly.pdbx_strand_id
1 'polypeptide(L)'
;VECSNAAEALEAAGAGADIILLDNLPPQELHSAAAQVKAVHPRVMVEASGGVVLGTLPQFLGPHIDVVSMGCLTHSAPALDFALRV
;
A
#
# COMPACT_ATOMS: atom_id res chain seq x y z
N VAL A 1 9.50 0.10 -6.32
CA VAL A 1 9.12 0.69 -7.63
C VAL A 1 7.63 0.91 -7.60
N GLU A 2 7.18 2.10 -7.99
CA GLU A 2 5.76 2.46 -8.06
C GLU A 2 5.15 1.95 -9.37
N CYS A 3 3.97 1.36 -9.26
CA CYS A 3 3.25 0.74 -10.36
C CYS A 3 1.76 1.06 -10.23
N SER A 4 1.12 1.39 -11.34
CA SER A 4 -0.30 1.75 -11.40
C SER A 4 -1.18 0.61 -11.92
N ASN A 5 -0.60 -0.55 -12.24
CA ASN A 5 -1.31 -1.74 -12.68
C ASN A 5 -0.49 -3.03 -12.46
N ALA A 6 -1.13 -4.18 -12.60
CA ALA A 6 -0.50 -5.49 -12.39
C ALA A 6 0.62 -5.82 -13.40
N ALA A 7 0.54 -5.32 -14.62
CA ALA A 7 1.54 -5.61 -15.65
C ALA A 7 2.87 -4.94 -15.32
N GLU A 8 2.85 -3.66 -14.95
CA GLU A 8 4.02 -2.91 -14.48
C GLU A 8 4.61 -3.55 -13.21
N ALA A 9 3.76 -3.97 -12.28
CA ALA A 9 4.18 -4.61 -11.05
C ALA A 9 4.95 -5.92 -11.31
N LEU A 10 4.47 -6.74 -12.25
CA LEU A 10 5.13 -7.98 -12.65
C LEU A 10 6.45 -7.71 -13.40
N GLU A 11 6.48 -6.72 -14.29
CA GLU A 11 7.71 -6.33 -14.98
C GLU A 11 8.77 -5.85 -13.98
N ALA A 12 8.40 -4.96 -13.06
CA ALA A 12 9.29 -4.43 -12.04
C ALA A 12 9.81 -5.54 -11.10
N ALA A 13 8.95 -6.47 -10.69
CA ALA A 13 9.35 -7.62 -9.89
C ALA A 13 10.31 -8.54 -10.68
N GLY A 14 10.05 -8.77 -11.97
CA GLY A 14 10.92 -9.53 -12.86
C GLY A 14 12.28 -8.87 -13.12
N ALA A 15 12.32 -7.54 -13.09
CA ALA A 15 13.54 -6.75 -13.19
C ALA A 15 14.36 -6.69 -11.88
N GLY A 16 13.87 -7.30 -10.80
CA GLY A 16 14.58 -7.41 -9.52
C GLY A 16 14.24 -6.33 -8.49
N ALA A 17 13.08 -5.67 -8.59
CA ALA A 17 12.61 -4.76 -7.55
C ALA A 17 12.32 -5.51 -6.24
N ASP A 18 12.88 -5.04 -5.12
CA ASP A 18 12.64 -5.64 -3.79
C ASP A 18 11.25 -5.33 -3.23
N ILE A 19 10.74 -4.13 -3.54
CA ILE A 19 9.45 -3.62 -3.07
C ILE A 19 8.67 -3.07 -4.27
N ILE A 20 7.41 -3.50 -4.40
CA ILE A 20 6.45 -2.98 -5.36
C ILE A 20 5.41 -2.16 -4.61
N LEU A 21 5.27 -0.90 -5.01
CA LEU A 21 4.27 0.03 -4.51
C LEU A 21 3.12 0.07 -5.51
N LEU A 22 1.97 -0.46 -5.12
CA LEU A 22 0.72 -0.39 -5.87
C LEU A 22 0.02 0.91 -5.52
N ASP A 23 0.08 1.88 -6.43
CA ASP A 23 -0.46 3.23 -6.18
C ASP A 23 -1.86 3.41 -6.79
N ASN A 24 -2.76 3.97 -5.99
CA ASN A 24 -4.13 4.36 -6.37
C ASN A 24 -4.98 3.24 -7.02
N LEU A 25 -4.67 1.97 -6.72
CA LEU A 25 -5.50 0.84 -7.17
C LEU A 25 -6.72 0.65 -6.27
N PRO A 26 -7.90 0.34 -6.85
CA PRO A 26 -9.06 -0.03 -6.05
C PRO A 26 -8.79 -1.36 -5.33
N PRO A 27 -9.38 -1.60 -4.14
CA PRO A 27 -9.03 -2.75 -3.29
C PRO A 27 -9.07 -4.10 -4.00
N GLN A 28 -10.08 -4.34 -4.85
CA GLN A 28 -10.21 -5.61 -5.57
C GLN A 28 -9.05 -5.84 -6.56
N GLU A 29 -8.66 -4.80 -7.29
CA GLU A 29 -7.54 -4.88 -8.24
C GLU A 29 -6.21 -4.95 -7.52
N LEU A 30 -6.06 -4.20 -6.42
CA LEU A 30 -4.88 -4.23 -5.55
C LEU A 30 -4.60 -5.65 -5.03
N HIS A 31 -5.61 -6.33 -4.47
CA HIS A 31 -5.46 -7.71 -3.99
C HIS A 31 -5.14 -8.68 -5.11
N SER A 32 -5.76 -8.53 -6.28
CA SER A 32 -5.49 -9.36 -7.44
C SER A 32 -4.05 -9.17 -7.94
N ALA A 33 -3.58 -7.93 -8.05
CA ALA A 33 -2.23 -7.60 -8.48
C ALA A 33 -1.19 -8.11 -7.47
N ALA A 34 -1.42 -7.88 -6.17
CA ALA A 34 -0.54 -8.37 -5.11
C ALA A 34 -0.43 -9.90 -5.11
N ALA A 35 -1.55 -10.61 -5.27
CA ALA A 35 -1.56 -12.07 -5.37
C ALA A 35 -0.75 -12.57 -6.58
N GLN A 36 -0.89 -11.93 -7.75
CA GLN A 36 -0.13 -12.27 -8.95
C GLN A 36 1.38 -12.06 -8.75
N VAL A 37 1.77 -10.90 -8.20
CA VAL A 37 3.18 -10.60 -7.90
C VAL A 37 3.75 -11.61 -6.92
N LYS A 38 3.07 -11.89 -5.81
CA LYS A 38 3.52 -12.86 -4.80
C LYS A 38 3.56 -14.30 -5.32
N ALA A 39 2.70 -14.66 -6.27
CA ALA A 39 2.70 -16.00 -6.86
C ALA A 39 3.97 -16.26 -7.71
N VAL A 40 4.45 -15.26 -8.44
CA VAL A 40 5.65 -15.37 -9.29
C VAL A 40 6.92 -15.02 -8.51
N HIS A 41 6.84 -14.01 -7.65
CA HIS A 41 7.95 -13.43 -6.90
C HIS A 41 7.61 -13.36 -5.39
N PRO A 42 7.61 -14.50 -4.67
CA PRO A 42 7.13 -14.57 -3.29
C PRO A 42 7.95 -13.78 -2.27
N ARG A 43 9.19 -13.39 -2.64
CA ARG A 43 10.10 -12.61 -1.78
C ARG A 43 9.94 -11.11 -1.92
N VAL A 44 9.27 -10.64 -2.98
CA VAL A 44 9.05 -9.22 -3.22
C VAL A 44 8.03 -8.72 -2.21
N MET A 45 8.30 -7.57 -1.59
CA MET A 45 7.34 -6.91 -0.72
C MET A 45 6.34 -6.13 -1.55
N VAL A 46 5.08 -6.13 -1.13
CA VAL A 46 4.01 -5.37 -1.77
C VAL A 46 3.49 -4.34 -0.79
N GLU A 47 3.54 -3.08 -1.21
CA GLU A 47 3.02 -1.93 -0.51
C GLU A 47 1.76 -1.40 -1.20
N ALA A 48 0.73 -1.10 -0.42
CA ALA A 48 -0.48 -0.42 -0.88
C ALA A 48 -0.41 1.08 -0.55
N SER A 49 -0.67 1.93 -1.55
CA SER A 49 -0.68 3.40 -1.42
C SER A 49 -1.82 4.03 -2.23
N GLY A 50 -2.12 5.28 -1.93
CA GLY A 50 -3.07 6.12 -2.68
C GLY A 50 -4.46 6.14 -2.04
N GLY A 51 -4.87 7.31 -1.55
CA GLY A 51 -6.25 7.54 -1.06
C GLY A 51 -6.67 6.72 0.17
N VAL A 52 -5.75 6.00 0.83
CA VAL A 52 -6.07 5.19 2.01
C VAL A 52 -6.33 6.08 3.22
N VAL A 53 -7.51 5.91 3.83
CA VAL A 53 -7.92 6.57 5.07
C VAL A 53 -8.37 5.53 6.09
N LEU A 54 -8.50 5.92 7.36
CA LEU A 54 -8.81 4.98 8.44
C LEU A 54 -10.11 4.16 8.19
N GLY A 55 -11.12 4.76 7.56
CA GLY A 55 -12.38 4.08 7.23
C GLY A 55 -12.28 3.08 6.07
N THR A 56 -11.32 3.24 5.16
CA THR A 56 -11.12 2.34 4.01
C THR A 56 -9.99 1.34 4.23
N LEU A 57 -9.11 1.58 5.22
CA LEU A 57 -7.96 0.73 5.56
C LEU A 57 -8.28 -0.77 5.60
N PRO A 58 -9.37 -1.26 6.23
CA PRO A 58 -9.66 -2.69 6.26
C PRO A 58 -9.79 -3.35 4.88
N GLN A 59 -10.16 -2.57 3.85
CA GLN A 59 -10.30 -3.05 2.48
C GLN A 59 -8.95 -3.28 1.80
N PHE A 60 -7.90 -2.58 2.23
CA PHE A 60 -6.54 -2.71 1.69
C PHE A 60 -5.72 -3.79 2.41
N LEU A 61 -6.14 -4.23 3.59
CA LEU A 61 -5.48 -5.31 4.31
C LEU A 61 -5.76 -6.65 3.63
N GLY A 62 -4.70 -7.45 3.47
CA GLY A 62 -4.81 -8.76 2.83
C GLY A 62 -3.55 -9.60 3.02
N PRO A 63 -3.62 -10.91 2.74
CA PRO A 63 -2.51 -11.84 2.97
C PRO A 63 -1.28 -11.59 2.07
N HIS A 64 -1.45 -10.77 1.03
CA HIS A 64 -0.41 -10.47 0.05
C HIS A 64 0.09 -9.02 0.12
N ILE A 65 -0.43 -8.22 1.07
CA ILE A 65 -0.03 -6.84 1.30
C ILE A 65 0.83 -6.82 2.57
N ASP A 66 2.08 -6.39 2.43
CA ASP A 66 3.04 -6.35 3.53
C ASP A 66 3.05 -4.98 4.23
N VAL A 67 2.81 -3.91 3.47
CA VAL A 67 2.87 -2.52 3.94
C VAL A 67 1.66 -1.76 3.41
N VAL A 68 1.11 -0.86 4.23
CA VAL A 68 0.12 0.13 3.81
C VAL A 68 0.60 1.50 4.21
N SER A 69 0.81 2.39 3.24
CA SER A 69 1.18 3.78 3.49
C SER A 69 -0.05 4.68 3.43
N MET A 70 -0.13 5.61 4.39
CA MET A 70 -1.28 6.49 4.60
C MET A 70 -0.80 7.92 4.81
N GLY A 71 -0.87 8.75 3.77
CA GLY A 71 -0.47 10.17 3.87
C GLY A 71 -1.30 10.97 4.90
N CYS A 72 -2.52 10.53 5.21
CA CYS A 72 -3.38 11.19 6.19
C CYS A 72 -2.83 11.14 7.62
N LEU A 73 -1.86 10.27 7.91
CA LEU A 73 -1.19 10.18 9.21
C LEU A 73 -0.31 11.41 9.52
N THR A 74 0.12 12.15 8.49
CA THR A 74 1.02 13.30 8.65
C THR A 74 0.41 14.59 8.09
N HIS A 75 -0.21 14.56 6.91
CA HIS A 75 -0.76 15.75 6.27
C HIS A 75 -2.11 16.20 6.83
N SER A 76 -2.83 15.30 7.52
CA SER A 76 -4.20 15.52 7.96
C SER A 76 -4.46 15.09 9.41
N ALA A 77 -3.41 14.81 10.18
CA ALA A 77 -3.56 14.41 11.58
C ALA A 77 -3.89 15.64 12.45
N PRO A 78 -5.03 15.65 13.17
CA PRO A 78 -5.36 16.75 14.07
C PRO A 78 -4.38 16.78 15.25
N ALA A 79 -3.96 17.98 15.65
CA ALA A 79 -3.18 18.16 16.87
C ALA A 79 -4.02 17.78 18.10
N LEU A 80 -3.37 17.16 19.09
CA LEU A 80 -3.99 16.90 20.38
C LEU A 80 -4.08 18.21 21.19
N ASP A 81 -5.21 18.43 21.83
CA ASP A 81 -5.43 19.59 22.70
C ASP A 81 -4.82 19.33 24.08
N PHE A 82 -3.82 20.12 24.44
CA PHE A 82 -3.11 20.03 25.72
C PHE A 82 -3.26 21.33 26.51
N ALA A 83 -3.54 21.21 27.81
CA ALA A 83 -3.59 22.34 28.74
C ALA A 83 -2.63 22.11 29.91
N LEU A 84 -1.81 23.12 30.23
CA LEU A 84 -0.99 23.15 31.43
C LEU A 84 -1.76 23.89 32.53
N ARG A 85 -1.93 23.28 33.72
CA ARG A 85 -2.52 23.91 34.90
C ARG A 85 -1.46 24.09 35.99
N VAL A 86 -1.43 25.29 36.56
CA VAL A 86 -0.55 25.70 37.67
C VAL A 86 -1.32 25.61 38.98
#